data_AF-W6S0X8-F1
#
_entry.id   AF-W6S0X8-F1
#
_cell.length_a   1.000
_cell.length_b   1.000
_cell.length_c   1.000
_cell.angle_alpha   90.00
_cell.angle_beta   90.00
_cell.angle_gamma   90.00
#
_symmetry.space_group_name_H-M   'P 1'
#
loop_
_entity.id
_entity.type
_entity.pdbx_description
1 polymer ?
#
loop_
_entity_poly.entity_id
_entity_poly.type
_entity_poly.pdbx_seq_one_letter_code
_entity_poly.pdbx_strand_id
1 'polypeptide(L)'
;METFKKLDLVKEYNLNKEDEPLFWLKIDILIESLSIDENNKSGNYDSALKRNWNKFFDIPYSKKVFGYLRKHKLPFKLIRDSGIQDIKSDNFVSNIIINSIMKLVIINNEETLTIQKLREKTIIWAGMFIKDEKALNEELNSLIYHYFKFKFDVESFKETLTPYKDVYLKLLKISLEYFKSKDKITDEEIKNMLEYKEERDIDDIVAVSLDRERLKSTYELVISHNKREIDMLKEEIEELNSKQRESFNYSMNQYKFGIRDLFNLINSKNYGNILDRFYCHASGSKKLTEKELTMLVKNLIISLEAFGISPYSEENIGSSIEVEDKNIGTEYRVSDDVYKVNSRKGQIVFPGWKYKDETLELPLVKIKWS
;
A
#
# COMPACT_ATOMS: atom_id res chain seq x y z
N MET A 1 16.51 -14.59 13.93
CA MET A 1 15.29 -15.00 14.65
C MET A 1 14.42 -15.72 13.62
N GLU A 2 14.42 -17.05 13.61
CA GLU A 2 13.73 -17.84 12.57
C GLU A 2 12.22 -17.54 12.56
N THR A 3 11.70 -17.27 11.37
CA THR A 3 10.29 -16.99 11.12
C THR A 3 9.47 -18.27 11.27
N PHE A 4 8.91 -18.48 12.46
CA PHE A 4 7.98 -19.58 12.75
C PHE A 4 6.81 -19.58 11.74
N LYS A 5 6.66 -20.64 10.94
CA LYS A 5 5.51 -20.87 10.07
C LYS A 5 4.64 -21.96 10.70
N LYS A 6 3.30 -21.80 10.68
CA LYS A 6 2.34 -22.83 11.17
C LYS A 6 2.63 -24.23 10.58
N LEU A 7 3.14 -24.26 9.34
CA LEU A 7 3.63 -25.45 8.63
C LEU A 7 4.72 -26.25 9.37
N ASP A 8 5.48 -25.62 10.25
CA ASP A 8 6.61 -26.25 10.95
C ASP A 8 6.16 -27.14 12.11
N LEU A 9 5.01 -26.85 12.75
CA LEU A 9 4.42 -27.69 13.81
C LEU A 9 3.65 -28.88 13.21
N VAL A 10 2.91 -28.67 12.11
CA VAL A 10 2.17 -29.73 11.41
C VAL A 10 3.12 -30.80 10.89
N LYS A 11 4.26 -30.38 10.33
CA LYS A 11 5.33 -31.29 9.87
C LYS A 11 6.07 -31.97 11.02
N GLU A 12 6.33 -31.27 12.12
CA GLU A 12 7.05 -31.84 13.27
C GLU A 12 6.26 -32.94 13.98
N TYR A 13 4.93 -32.83 14.00
CA TYR A 13 4.05 -33.83 14.59
C TYR A 13 3.51 -34.85 13.59
N ASN A 14 3.95 -34.82 12.32
CA ASN A 14 3.47 -35.70 11.25
C ASN A 14 1.93 -35.78 11.17
N LEU A 15 1.25 -34.65 11.36
CA LEU A 15 -0.21 -34.61 11.36
C LEU A 15 -0.75 -34.77 9.94
N ASN A 16 -1.78 -35.60 9.78
CA ASN A 16 -2.54 -35.62 8.53
C ASN A 16 -3.26 -34.27 8.36
N LYS A 17 -3.47 -33.85 7.11
CA LYS A 17 -4.17 -32.59 6.80
C LYS A 17 -5.60 -32.54 7.34
N GLU A 18 -6.22 -33.70 7.51
CA GLU A 18 -7.58 -33.85 8.03
C GLU A 18 -7.63 -33.59 9.54
N ASP A 19 -6.59 -33.97 10.30
CA ASP A 19 -6.53 -33.79 11.76
C ASP A 19 -6.08 -32.38 12.18
N GLU A 20 -5.52 -31.61 11.24
CA GLU A 20 -4.93 -30.29 11.49
C GLU A 20 -5.91 -29.30 12.17
N PRO A 21 -7.16 -29.14 11.74
CA PRO A 21 -8.09 -28.21 12.38
C PRO A 21 -8.37 -28.52 13.85
N LEU A 22 -8.60 -29.80 14.16
CA LEU A 22 -8.91 -30.25 15.51
C LEU A 22 -7.68 -30.13 16.43
N PHE A 23 -6.49 -30.39 15.88
CA PHE A 23 -5.22 -30.18 16.59
C PHE A 23 -5.04 -28.70 16.99
N TRP A 24 -5.24 -27.78 16.06
CA TRP A 24 -5.16 -26.34 16.36
C TRP A 24 -6.24 -25.89 17.34
N LEU A 25 -7.46 -26.40 17.22
CA LEU A 25 -8.54 -26.14 18.18
C LEU A 25 -8.14 -26.55 19.59
N LYS A 26 -7.58 -27.76 19.78
CA LYS A 26 -7.12 -28.24 21.09
C LYS A 26 -5.97 -27.40 21.65
N ILE A 27 -5.04 -26.93 20.81
CA ILE A 27 -3.97 -26.02 21.25
C ILE A 27 -4.59 -24.71 21.74
N ASP A 28 -5.52 -24.16 20.97
CA ASP A 28 -6.17 -22.90 21.29
C ASP A 28 -7.00 -23.01 22.57
N ILE A 29 -7.76 -24.10 22.76
CA ILE A 29 -8.48 -24.40 24.02
C ILE A 29 -7.50 -24.44 25.20
N LEU A 30 -6.37 -25.14 25.07
CA LEU A 30 -5.37 -25.24 26.14
C LEU A 30 -4.81 -23.86 26.51
N ILE A 31 -4.45 -23.04 25.52
CA ILE A 31 -3.95 -21.67 25.73
C ILE A 31 -5.03 -20.79 26.39
N GLU A 32 -6.24 -20.82 25.86
CA GLU A 32 -7.37 -20.01 26.35
C GLU A 32 -7.79 -20.43 27.77
N SER A 33 -7.74 -21.71 28.09
CA SER A 33 -8.04 -22.21 29.44
C SER A 33 -6.98 -21.77 30.44
N LEU A 34 -5.70 -21.86 30.06
CA LEU A 34 -4.59 -21.45 30.93
C LEU A 34 -4.54 -19.95 31.16
N SER A 35 -5.15 -19.12 30.32
CA SER A 35 -5.12 -17.66 30.54
C SER A 35 -5.96 -17.20 31.71
N ILE A 36 -6.98 -17.98 32.08
CA ILE A 36 -7.95 -17.67 33.14
C ILE A 36 -7.87 -18.64 34.33
N ASP A 37 -6.97 -19.63 34.27
CA ASP A 37 -6.73 -20.61 35.33
C ASP A 37 -5.96 -19.98 36.49
N GLU A 38 -6.71 -19.60 37.53
CA GLU A 38 -6.17 -19.00 38.75
C GLU A 38 -5.29 -19.97 39.54
N ASN A 39 -5.50 -21.28 39.40
CA ASN A 39 -4.75 -22.32 40.09
C ASN A 39 -3.37 -22.59 39.46
N ASN A 40 -3.12 -22.08 38.23
CA ASN A 40 -1.84 -22.19 37.51
C ASN A 40 -1.07 -20.88 37.36
N LYS A 41 -1.36 -19.85 38.17
CA LYS A 41 -0.63 -18.57 38.12
C LYS A 41 0.84 -18.68 38.58
N SER A 42 1.24 -19.77 39.23
CA SER A 42 2.63 -19.98 39.65
C SER A 42 3.50 -20.56 38.52
N GLY A 43 4.54 -19.80 38.14
CA GLY A 43 5.53 -20.15 37.13
C GLY A 43 5.28 -19.51 35.76
N ASN A 44 6.26 -19.64 34.84
CA ASN A 44 6.14 -19.05 33.51
C ASN A 44 5.08 -19.77 32.65
N TYR A 45 4.50 -19.05 31.67
CA TYR A 45 3.42 -19.55 30.84
C TYR A 45 3.77 -20.87 30.13
N ASP A 46 5.02 -20.97 29.66
CA ASP A 46 5.57 -22.13 28.95
C ASP A 46 5.56 -23.42 29.78
N SER A 47 5.95 -23.32 31.06
CA SER A 47 5.96 -24.47 31.97
C SER A 47 4.54 -25.01 32.18
N ALA A 48 3.54 -24.12 32.30
CA ALA A 48 2.17 -24.56 32.46
C ALA A 48 1.57 -25.18 31.19
N LEU A 49 1.96 -24.68 30.00
CA LEU A 49 1.64 -25.37 28.74
C LEU A 49 2.21 -26.78 28.75
N LYS A 50 3.49 -26.94 29.08
CA LYS A 50 4.15 -28.25 29.15
C LYS A 50 3.49 -29.19 30.17
N ARG A 51 3.14 -28.69 31.37
CA ARG A 51 2.48 -29.48 32.42
C ARG A 51 1.09 -29.98 32.03
N ASN A 52 0.34 -29.20 31.25
CA ASN A 52 -1.03 -29.53 30.86
C ASN A 52 -1.13 -30.15 29.46
N TRP A 53 -0.01 -30.28 28.74
CA TRP A 53 0.03 -30.79 27.36
C TRP A 53 -0.59 -32.18 27.23
N ASN A 54 -0.20 -33.10 28.10
CA ASN A 54 -0.67 -34.50 28.07
C ASN A 54 -2.17 -34.66 28.41
N LYS A 55 -2.86 -33.59 28.83
CA LYS A 55 -4.33 -33.61 28.99
C LYS A 55 -5.06 -33.48 27.66
N PHE A 56 -4.39 -32.94 26.64
CA PHE A 56 -4.97 -32.63 25.33
C PHE A 56 -4.37 -33.48 24.20
N PHE A 57 -3.14 -33.99 24.39
CA PHE A 57 -2.36 -34.63 23.34
C PHE A 57 -1.58 -35.83 23.85
N ASP A 58 -1.58 -36.91 23.06
CA ASP A 58 -0.76 -38.11 23.30
C ASP A 58 0.65 -38.02 22.69
N ILE A 59 0.99 -36.88 22.09
CA ILE A 59 2.30 -36.58 21.49
C ILE A 59 3.16 -35.74 22.44
N PRO A 60 4.51 -35.82 22.39
CA PRO A 60 5.36 -35.02 23.27
C PRO A 60 5.26 -33.51 23.03
N TYR A 61 5.41 -32.71 24.09
CA TYR A 61 5.42 -31.25 24.00
C TYR A 61 6.65 -30.72 23.23
N SER A 62 6.43 -29.91 22.19
CA SER A 62 7.47 -29.15 21.49
C SER A 62 7.54 -27.69 21.94
N LYS A 63 8.76 -27.17 22.11
CA LYS A 63 9.01 -25.73 22.37
C LYS A 63 8.48 -24.83 21.25
N LYS A 64 8.25 -25.34 20.05
CA LYS A 64 7.65 -24.56 18.95
C LYS A 64 6.21 -24.13 19.24
N VAL A 65 5.49 -24.84 20.12
CA VAL A 65 4.14 -24.44 20.60
C VAL A 65 4.20 -23.08 21.30
N PHE A 66 5.28 -22.80 22.03
CA PHE A 66 5.47 -21.49 22.65
C PHE A 66 5.75 -20.38 21.62
N GLY A 67 6.39 -20.73 20.50
CA GLY A 67 6.54 -19.84 19.35
C GLY A 67 5.18 -19.47 18.72
N TYR A 68 4.28 -20.46 18.61
CA TYR A 68 2.90 -20.23 18.18
C TYR A 68 2.14 -19.30 19.14
N LEU A 69 2.20 -19.55 20.46
CA LEU A 69 1.60 -18.69 21.48
C LEU A 69 2.04 -17.23 21.31
N ARG A 70 3.36 -16.99 21.23
CA ARG A 70 3.93 -15.63 21.12
C ARG A 70 3.48 -14.90 19.87
N LYS A 71 3.28 -15.61 18.76
CA LYS A 71 2.97 -15.00 17.46
C LYS A 71 1.47 -14.82 17.22
N HIS A 72 0.65 -15.75 17.67
CA HIS A 72 -0.77 -15.82 17.30
C HIS A 72 -1.74 -15.69 18.49
N LYS A 73 -1.26 -15.91 19.72
CA LYS A 73 -2.10 -15.93 20.93
C LYS A 73 -1.50 -15.11 22.07
N LEU A 74 -0.75 -14.06 21.72
CA LEU A 74 -0.11 -13.15 22.67
C LEU A 74 -1.11 -12.52 23.67
N PRO A 75 -2.33 -12.10 23.27
CA PRO A 75 -3.29 -11.52 24.21
C PRO A 75 -3.62 -12.44 25.40
N PHE A 76 -3.76 -13.75 25.17
CA PHE A 76 -4.04 -14.74 26.22
C PHE A 76 -2.87 -14.91 27.19
N LYS A 77 -1.64 -14.77 26.70
CA LYS A 77 -0.46 -14.72 27.57
C LYS A 77 -0.48 -13.50 28.48
N LEU A 78 -0.82 -12.33 27.94
CA LEU A 78 -0.90 -11.08 28.71
C LEU A 78 -2.00 -11.15 29.78
N ILE A 79 -3.19 -11.68 29.44
CA ILE A 79 -4.28 -11.89 30.42
C ILE A 79 -3.78 -12.70 31.62
N ARG A 80 -2.99 -13.74 31.40
CA ARG A 80 -2.48 -14.58 32.50
C ARG A 80 -1.38 -13.90 33.31
N ASP A 81 -0.37 -13.37 32.62
CA ASP A 81 0.86 -12.90 33.24
C ASP A 81 0.61 -11.61 34.03
N SER A 82 -0.24 -10.73 33.50
CA SER A 82 -0.43 -9.37 34.05
C SER A 82 -1.89 -8.95 34.22
N GLY A 83 -2.84 -9.73 33.70
CA GLY A 83 -4.26 -9.36 33.69
C GLY A 83 -4.67 -8.63 32.42
N ILE A 84 -5.98 -8.60 32.17
CA ILE A 84 -6.52 -7.99 30.93
C ILE A 84 -6.32 -6.48 30.86
N GLN A 85 -6.21 -5.82 32.03
CA GLN A 85 -6.07 -4.37 32.14
C GLN A 85 -4.76 -3.84 31.54
N ASP A 86 -3.73 -4.68 31.45
CA ASP A 86 -2.43 -4.33 30.87
C ASP A 86 -2.41 -4.44 29.34
N ILE A 87 -3.50 -4.91 28.71
CA ILE A 87 -3.62 -4.90 27.25
C ILE A 87 -3.89 -3.47 26.78
N LYS A 88 -2.93 -2.89 26.06
CA LYS A 88 -3.04 -1.50 25.55
C LYS A 88 -3.92 -1.35 24.32
N SER A 89 -4.18 -2.44 23.58
CA SER A 89 -4.90 -2.40 22.31
C SER A 89 -6.32 -2.92 22.49
N ASP A 90 -7.30 -2.06 22.26
CA ASP A 90 -8.71 -2.45 22.26
C ASP A 90 -9.00 -3.50 21.19
N ASN A 91 -8.31 -3.46 20.04
CA ASN A 91 -8.44 -4.49 19.00
C ASN A 91 -8.05 -5.88 19.49
N PHE A 92 -7.03 -6.00 20.36
CA PHE A 92 -6.71 -7.32 20.93
C PHE A 92 -7.81 -7.86 21.83
N VAL A 93 -8.48 -6.99 22.59
CA VAL A 93 -9.61 -7.39 23.44
C VAL A 93 -10.85 -7.70 22.60
N SER A 94 -11.12 -6.91 21.56
CA SER A 94 -12.17 -7.20 20.57
C SER A 94 -11.98 -8.57 19.91
N ASN A 95 -10.75 -8.94 19.53
CA ASN A 95 -10.48 -10.26 18.96
C ASN A 95 -10.73 -11.41 19.94
N ILE A 96 -10.47 -11.21 21.24
CA ILE A 96 -10.81 -12.19 22.27
C ILE A 96 -12.33 -12.36 22.36
N ILE A 97 -13.09 -11.26 22.28
CA ILE A 97 -14.56 -11.28 22.27
C ILE A 97 -15.07 -12.05 21.06
N ILE A 98 -14.60 -11.73 19.85
CA ILE A 98 -15.03 -12.41 18.59
C ILE A 98 -14.76 -13.92 18.67
N ASN A 99 -13.54 -14.29 19.08
CA ASN A 99 -13.15 -15.70 19.20
C ASN A 99 -14.00 -16.45 20.25
N SER A 100 -14.27 -15.81 21.40
CA SER A 100 -15.09 -16.41 22.46
C SER A 100 -16.54 -16.56 22.02
N ILE A 101 -17.12 -15.53 21.38
CA ILE A 101 -18.49 -15.55 20.85
C ILE A 101 -18.65 -16.61 19.77
N MET A 102 -17.73 -16.68 18.80
CA MET A 102 -17.80 -17.72 17.75
C MET A 102 -17.84 -19.13 18.35
N LYS A 103 -17.02 -19.40 19.37
CA LYS A 103 -17.00 -20.69 20.07
C LYS A 103 -18.26 -20.93 20.89
N LEU A 104 -18.80 -19.91 21.56
CA LEU A 104 -20.07 -19.99 22.27
C LEU A 104 -21.26 -20.21 21.33
N VAL A 105 -21.25 -19.61 20.13
CA VAL A 105 -22.24 -19.89 19.08
C VAL A 105 -22.19 -21.37 18.70
N ILE A 106 -20.99 -21.93 18.45
CA ILE A 106 -20.84 -23.36 18.15
C ILE A 106 -21.39 -24.23 19.29
N ILE A 107 -21.08 -23.90 20.55
CA ILE A 107 -21.49 -24.68 21.73
C ILE A 107 -23.01 -24.61 21.97
N ASN A 108 -23.60 -23.42 21.86
CA ASN A 108 -24.98 -23.16 22.27
C ASN A 108 -26.03 -23.56 21.22
N ASN A 109 -25.62 -23.87 20.00
CA ASN A 109 -26.56 -24.26 18.94
C ASN A 109 -26.87 -25.76 19.01
N GLU A 110 -28.15 -26.10 19.16
CA GLU A 110 -28.60 -27.49 19.20
C GLU A 110 -28.44 -28.17 17.83
N GLU A 111 -28.76 -27.47 16.75
CA GLU A 111 -28.60 -27.95 15.37
C GLU A 111 -27.17 -27.78 14.84
N THR A 112 -26.76 -28.70 13.95
CA THR A 112 -25.51 -28.57 13.20
C THR A 112 -25.54 -27.31 12.33
N LEU A 113 -24.61 -26.38 12.59
CA LEU A 113 -24.52 -25.12 11.87
C LEU A 113 -23.78 -25.29 10.54
N THR A 114 -24.29 -24.65 9.49
CA THR A 114 -23.48 -24.34 8.32
C THR A 114 -22.49 -23.22 8.65
N ILE A 115 -21.38 -23.13 7.92
CA ILE A 115 -20.40 -22.04 8.08
C ILE A 115 -21.07 -20.67 7.91
N GLN A 116 -22.04 -20.56 6.99
CA GLN A 116 -22.81 -19.34 6.78
C GLN A 116 -23.63 -18.98 8.02
N LYS A 117 -24.40 -19.93 8.58
CA LYS A 117 -25.19 -19.68 9.80
C LYS A 117 -24.30 -19.35 11.01
N LEU A 118 -23.16 -20.04 11.16
CA LEU A 118 -22.17 -19.72 12.19
C LEU A 118 -21.69 -18.27 12.06
N ARG A 119 -21.37 -17.83 10.83
CA ARG A 119 -20.94 -16.47 10.56
C ARG A 119 -22.03 -15.45 10.90
N GLU A 120 -23.25 -15.66 10.44
CA GLU A 120 -24.40 -14.78 10.69
C GLU A 120 -24.65 -14.62 12.19
N LYS A 121 -24.76 -15.73 12.93
CA LYS A 121 -24.99 -15.73 14.38
C LYS A 121 -23.85 -15.06 15.15
N THR A 122 -22.60 -15.31 14.75
CA THR A 122 -21.43 -14.67 15.37
C THR A 122 -21.40 -13.16 15.12
N ILE A 123 -21.73 -12.71 13.90
CA ILE A 123 -21.81 -11.27 13.57
C ILE A 123 -22.91 -10.59 14.36
N ILE A 124 -24.09 -11.23 14.47
CA ILE A 124 -25.21 -10.67 15.25
C ILE A 124 -24.78 -10.47 16.70
N TRP A 125 -24.26 -11.52 17.35
CA TRP A 125 -23.92 -11.45 18.77
C TRP A 125 -22.71 -10.54 19.02
N ALA A 126 -21.62 -10.67 18.26
CA ALA A 126 -20.44 -9.82 18.43
C ALA A 126 -20.71 -8.36 18.01
N GLY A 127 -21.56 -8.14 17.01
CA GLY A 127 -21.93 -6.82 16.48
C GLY A 127 -22.81 -5.98 17.43
N MET A 128 -23.41 -6.60 18.44
CA MET A 128 -24.03 -5.86 19.56
C MET A 128 -23.00 -4.98 20.30
N PHE A 129 -21.71 -5.33 20.22
CA PHE A 129 -20.63 -4.63 20.91
C PHE A 129 -19.57 -4.05 19.94
N ILE A 130 -19.12 -4.83 18.95
CA ILE A 130 -18.06 -4.43 18.03
C ILE A 130 -18.69 -3.67 16.86
N LYS A 131 -18.67 -2.34 16.98
CA LYS A 131 -19.23 -1.42 15.96
C LYS A 131 -18.39 -1.32 14.68
N ASP A 132 -17.11 -1.67 14.75
CA ASP A 132 -16.26 -1.75 13.55
C ASP A 132 -16.55 -3.06 12.80
N GLU A 133 -17.52 -2.98 11.89
CA GLU A 133 -17.98 -4.11 11.08
C GLU A 133 -16.86 -4.69 10.20
N LYS A 134 -15.92 -3.86 9.75
CA LYS A 134 -14.80 -4.31 8.92
C LYS A 134 -13.84 -5.16 9.75
N ALA A 135 -13.41 -4.67 10.90
CA ALA A 135 -12.52 -5.40 11.81
C ALA A 135 -13.18 -6.71 12.30
N LEU A 136 -14.47 -6.68 12.62
CA LEU A 136 -15.25 -7.87 12.99
C LEU A 136 -15.23 -8.92 11.88
N ASN A 137 -15.53 -8.52 10.64
CA ASN A 137 -15.55 -9.43 9.50
C ASN A 137 -14.15 -9.98 9.18
N GLU A 138 -13.10 -9.17 9.24
CA GLU A 138 -11.72 -9.60 8.99
C GLU A 138 -11.26 -10.67 9.98
N GLU A 139 -11.47 -10.46 11.28
CA GLU A 139 -11.11 -11.43 12.31
C GLU A 139 -11.95 -12.71 12.21
N LEU A 140 -13.26 -12.59 12.01
CA LEU A 140 -14.14 -13.76 11.87
C LEU A 140 -13.77 -14.60 10.64
N ASN A 141 -13.46 -13.97 9.50
CA ASN A 141 -13.01 -14.69 8.32
C ASN A 141 -11.66 -15.37 8.55
N SER A 142 -10.75 -14.74 9.30
CA SER A 142 -9.47 -15.33 9.70
C SER A 142 -9.68 -16.59 10.56
N LEU A 143 -10.58 -16.55 11.54
CA LEU A 143 -10.93 -17.69 12.39
C LEU A 143 -11.61 -18.81 11.59
N ILE A 144 -12.58 -18.47 10.73
CA ILE A 144 -13.26 -19.45 9.88
C ILE A 144 -12.26 -20.13 8.94
N TYR A 145 -11.38 -19.36 8.30
CA TYR A 145 -10.32 -19.90 7.46
C TYR A 145 -9.35 -20.78 8.25
N HIS A 146 -9.04 -20.41 9.50
CA HIS A 146 -8.13 -21.18 10.34
C HIS A 146 -8.67 -22.58 10.65
N TYR A 147 -9.97 -22.69 10.94
CA TYR A 147 -10.59 -23.92 11.42
C TYR A 147 -11.32 -24.74 10.33
N PHE A 148 -11.86 -24.11 9.28
CA PHE A 148 -12.78 -24.79 8.35
C PHE A 148 -12.26 -24.90 6.91
N LYS A 149 -10.99 -24.53 6.65
CA LYS A 149 -10.38 -24.59 5.30
C LYS A 149 -10.45 -25.97 4.62
N PHE A 150 -10.47 -27.07 5.39
CA PHE A 150 -10.41 -28.44 4.87
C PHE A 150 -11.75 -29.21 4.97
N LYS A 151 -12.90 -28.50 4.96
CA LYS A 151 -14.25 -29.09 5.07
C LYS A 151 -14.47 -29.94 6.33
N PHE A 152 -13.85 -29.55 7.44
CA PHE A 152 -14.18 -30.12 8.75
C PHE A 152 -15.60 -29.69 9.16
N ASP A 153 -16.37 -30.58 9.77
CA ASP A 153 -17.72 -30.25 10.21
C ASP A 153 -17.72 -29.46 11.53
N VAL A 154 -18.78 -28.68 11.73
CA VAL A 154 -18.96 -27.86 12.95
C VAL A 154 -19.31 -28.72 14.16
N GLU A 155 -19.85 -29.92 13.95
CA GLU A 155 -20.27 -30.84 15.03
C GLU A 155 -19.07 -31.36 15.82
N SER A 156 -18.01 -31.80 15.14
CA SER A 156 -16.77 -32.26 15.77
C SER A 156 -16.11 -31.15 16.61
N PHE A 157 -16.25 -29.90 16.17
CA PHE A 157 -15.79 -28.73 16.92
C PHE A 157 -16.64 -28.53 18.19
N LYS A 158 -17.97 -28.65 18.07
CA LYS A 158 -18.90 -28.54 19.19
C LYS A 158 -18.62 -29.56 20.28
N GLU A 159 -18.43 -30.84 19.92
CA GLU A 159 -18.09 -31.90 20.88
C GLU A 159 -16.81 -31.56 21.67
N THR A 160 -15.80 -31.05 20.97
CA THR A 160 -14.51 -30.69 21.57
C THR A 160 -14.58 -29.43 22.44
N LEU A 161 -15.42 -28.46 22.06
CA LEU A 161 -15.56 -27.17 22.74
C LEU A 161 -16.50 -27.21 23.95
N THR A 162 -17.52 -28.07 23.92
CA THR A 162 -18.59 -28.12 24.94
C THR A 162 -18.08 -28.21 26.38
N PRO A 163 -17.08 -29.06 26.72
CA PRO A 163 -16.53 -29.13 28.08
C PRO A 163 -15.88 -27.84 28.57
N TYR A 164 -15.56 -26.91 27.66
CA TYR A 164 -14.85 -25.66 27.93
C TYR A 164 -15.77 -24.44 27.81
N LYS A 165 -17.09 -24.61 27.80
CA LYS A 165 -18.06 -23.49 27.73
C LYS A 165 -17.78 -22.39 28.76
N ASP A 166 -17.52 -22.78 30.00
CA ASP A 166 -17.27 -21.83 31.10
C ASP A 166 -15.98 -21.02 30.89
N VAL A 167 -14.99 -21.59 30.19
CA VAL A 167 -13.76 -20.88 29.81
C VAL A 167 -14.11 -19.69 28.91
N TYR A 168 -14.96 -19.92 27.91
CA TYR A 168 -15.37 -18.90 26.95
C TYR A 168 -16.28 -17.85 27.56
N LEU A 169 -17.19 -18.24 28.45
CA LEU A 169 -18.00 -17.29 29.22
C LEU A 169 -17.14 -16.41 30.12
N LYS A 170 -16.14 -16.98 30.81
CA LYS A 170 -15.22 -16.22 31.68
C LYS A 170 -14.33 -15.29 30.86
N LEU A 171 -13.80 -15.73 29.72
CA LEU A 171 -13.03 -14.89 28.80
C LEU A 171 -13.86 -13.72 28.24
N LEU A 172 -15.10 -14.00 27.83
CA LEU A 172 -16.03 -12.98 27.36
C LEU A 172 -16.30 -11.95 28.48
N LYS A 173 -16.64 -12.42 29.68
CA LYS A 173 -16.91 -11.57 30.84
C LYS A 173 -15.74 -10.65 31.18
N ILE A 174 -14.53 -11.20 31.32
CA ILE A 174 -13.32 -10.42 31.64
C ILE A 174 -13.03 -9.39 30.53
N SER A 175 -13.26 -9.74 29.27
CA SER A 175 -13.09 -8.83 28.12
C SER A 175 -14.10 -7.70 28.10
N LEU A 176 -15.35 -7.96 28.49
CA LEU A 176 -16.37 -6.93 28.63
C LEU A 176 -16.09 -6.02 29.83
N GLU A 177 -15.67 -6.59 30.98
CA GLU A 177 -15.26 -5.81 32.16
C GLU A 177 -14.10 -4.84 31.87
N TYR A 178 -13.16 -5.23 30.99
CA TYR A 178 -12.13 -4.31 30.49
C TYR A 178 -12.75 -3.09 29.79
N PHE A 179 -13.72 -3.27 28.91
CA PHE A 179 -14.37 -2.15 28.22
C PHE A 179 -15.26 -1.32 29.14
N LYS A 180 -15.86 -1.94 30.16
CA LYS A 180 -16.56 -1.23 31.23
C LYS A 180 -15.63 -0.31 32.00
N SER A 181 -14.43 -0.79 32.36
CA SER A 181 -13.45 0.03 33.08
C SER A 181 -12.92 1.23 32.27
N LYS A 182 -13.23 1.27 30.97
CA LYS A 182 -12.94 2.40 30.06
C LYS A 182 -14.20 3.21 29.70
N ASP A 183 -15.28 3.04 30.44
CA ASP A 183 -16.58 3.71 30.23
C ASP A 183 -17.15 3.53 28.81
N LYS A 184 -16.81 2.41 28.14
CA LYS A 184 -17.30 2.11 26.78
C LYS A 184 -18.57 1.29 26.75
N ILE A 185 -18.90 0.61 27.85
CA ILE A 185 -20.12 -0.19 28.03
C ILE A 185 -20.64 -0.11 29.46
N THR A 186 -21.92 -0.38 29.60
CA THR A 186 -22.68 -0.41 30.85
C THR A 186 -22.82 -1.83 31.40
N ASP A 187 -23.13 -1.96 32.69
CA ASP A 187 -23.44 -3.25 33.31
C ASP A 187 -24.62 -3.97 32.66
N GLU A 188 -25.61 -3.21 32.21
CA GLU A 188 -26.79 -3.74 31.53
C GLU A 188 -26.40 -4.34 30.16
N GLU A 189 -25.51 -3.70 29.41
CA GLU A 189 -24.98 -4.26 28.16
C GLU A 189 -24.17 -5.54 28.40
N ILE A 190 -23.38 -5.62 29.48
CA ILE A 190 -22.64 -6.85 29.84
C ILE A 190 -23.61 -7.97 30.16
N LYS A 191 -24.62 -7.70 30.97
CA LYS A 191 -25.63 -8.68 31.36
C LYS A 191 -26.36 -9.21 30.13
N ASN A 192 -26.83 -8.31 29.25
CA ASN A 192 -27.48 -8.68 27.99
C ASN A 192 -26.60 -9.55 27.09
N MET A 193 -25.28 -9.29 27.05
CA MET A 193 -24.32 -10.07 26.26
C MET A 193 -24.04 -11.46 26.83
N LEU A 194 -24.00 -11.61 28.15
CA LEU A 194 -23.76 -12.90 28.82
C LEU A 194 -25.02 -13.77 28.88
N GLU A 195 -26.20 -13.14 28.95
CA GLU A 195 -27.50 -13.80 28.99
C GLU A 195 -28.11 -14.03 27.60
N TYR A 196 -27.40 -13.68 26.53
CA TYR A 196 -27.87 -13.83 25.16
C TYR A 196 -28.34 -15.29 24.90
N LYS A 197 -29.66 -15.45 24.85
CA LYS A 197 -30.39 -16.62 24.37
C LYS A 197 -31.14 -16.21 23.12
N GLU A 198 -31.04 -17.00 22.06
CA GLU A 198 -31.74 -16.73 20.79
C GLU A 198 -33.27 -16.64 20.92
N GLU A 199 -33.84 -17.10 22.05
CA GLU A 199 -35.27 -17.02 22.38
C GLU A 199 -35.76 -15.61 22.76
N ARG A 200 -35.26 -14.54 22.13
CA ARG A 200 -36.02 -13.28 22.13
C ARG A 200 -37.03 -13.36 20.99
N ASP A 201 -38.30 -13.36 21.37
CA ASP A 201 -39.46 -13.40 20.48
C ASP A 201 -39.31 -12.48 19.26
N ILE A 202 -39.82 -12.99 18.14
CA ILE A 202 -39.83 -12.39 16.80
C ILE A 202 -40.44 -10.96 16.78
N ASP A 203 -41.10 -10.53 17.86
CA ASP A 203 -41.67 -9.19 17.98
C ASP A 203 -40.62 -8.08 18.25
N ASP A 204 -39.47 -8.37 18.90
CA ASP A 204 -38.36 -7.41 19.00
C ASP A 204 -37.60 -7.26 17.66
N ILE A 205 -37.68 -8.27 16.79
CA ILE A 205 -37.14 -8.21 15.43
C ILE A 205 -37.94 -7.22 14.58
N VAL A 206 -39.22 -6.97 14.87
CA VAL A 206 -40.02 -5.98 14.14
C VAL A 206 -39.59 -4.56 14.49
N ALA A 207 -39.29 -4.26 15.75
CA ALA A 207 -38.76 -2.97 16.18
C ALA A 207 -37.33 -2.72 15.64
N VAL A 208 -36.46 -3.73 15.69
CA VAL A 208 -35.14 -3.69 15.05
C VAL A 208 -35.26 -3.62 13.52
N SER A 209 -36.27 -4.23 12.90
CA SER A 209 -36.48 -4.16 11.45
C SER A 209 -36.95 -2.78 10.99
N LEU A 210 -37.74 -2.07 11.79
CA LEU A 210 -38.18 -0.70 11.52
C LEU A 210 -37.03 0.30 11.65
N ASP A 211 -36.18 0.15 12.66
CA ASP A 211 -34.94 0.93 12.77
C ASP A 211 -33.91 0.51 11.71
N ARG A 212 -33.86 -0.77 11.31
CA ARG A 212 -33.01 -1.24 10.20
C ARG A 212 -33.52 -0.76 8.85
N GLU A 213 -34.82 -0.64 8.62
CA GLU A 213 -35.40 -0.04 7.41
C GLU A 213 -35.15 1.47 7.36
N ARG A 214 -35.30 2.18 8.48
CA ARG A 214 -34.92 3.60 8.57
C ARG A 214 -33.43 3.80 8.34
N LEU A 215 -32.60 3.00 9.00
CA LEU A 215 -31.14 3.06 8.86
C LEU A 215 -30.70 2.65 7.46
N LYS A 216 -31.34 1.63 6.85
CA LYS A 216 -31.14 1.24 5.45
C LYS A 216 -31.53 2.37 4.51
N SER A 217 -32.67 3.03 4.75
CA SER A 217 -33.10 4.21 3.96
C SER A 217 -32.10 5.37 4.10
N THR A 218 -31.57 5.61 5.30
CA THR A 218 -30.50 6.60 5.53
C THR A 218 -29.21 6.23 4.79
N TYR A 219 -28.79 4.97 4.87
CA TYR A 219 -27.61 4.49 4.13
C TYR A 219 -27.83 4.51 2.62
N GLU A 220 -29.03 4.16 2.12
CA GLU A 220 -29.37 4.27 0.70
C GLU A 220 -29.33 5.71 0.22
N LEU A 221 -29.78 6.67 1.04
CA LEU A 221 -29.65 8.10 0.76
C LEU A 221 -28.17 8.53 0.73
N VAL A 222 -27.36 8.14 1.71
CA VAL A 222 -25.92 8.45 1.75
C VAL A 222 -25.19 7.79 0.57
N ILE A 223 -25.49 6.54 0.26
CA ILE A 223 -24.94 5.84 -0.91
C ILE A 223 -25.36 6.56 -2.20
N SER A 224 -26.61 7.01 -2.30
CA SER A 224 -27.08 7.77 -3.47
C SER A 224 -26.38 9.13 -3.59
N HIS A 225 -26.11 9.79 -2.47
CA HIS A 225 -25.39 11.04 -2.42
C HIS A 225 -23.93 10.85 -2.82
N ASN A 226 -23.25 9.88 -2.21
CA ASN A 226 -21.86 9.55 -2.53
C ASN A 226 -21.71 9.05 -3.97
N LYS A 227 -22.70 8.32 -4.52
CA LYS A 227 -22.71 7.94 -5.94
C LYS A 227 -22.78 9.17 -6.84
N ARG A 228 -23.66 10.13 -6.55
CA ARG A 228 -23.71 11.39 -7.31
C ARG A 228 -22.41 12.16 -7.20
N GLU A 229 -21.79 12.22 -6.02
CA GLU A 229 -20.50 12.86 -5.83
C GLU A 229 -19.38 12.17 -6.63
N ILE A 230 -19.35 10.83 -6.63
CA ILE A 230 -18.44 10.05 -7.47
C ILE A 230 -18.68 10.34 -8.96
N ASP A 231 -19.94 10.44 -9.39
CA ASP A 231 -20.27 10.69 -10.80
C ASP A 231 -19.87 12.12 -11.21
N MET A 232 -20.11 13.13 -10.36
CA MET A 232 -19.63 14.50 -10.57
C MET A 232 -18.09 14.56 -10.64
N LEU A 233 -17.39 13.88 -9.72
CA LEU A 233 -15.93 13.82 -9.72
C LEU A 233 -15.37 13.10 -10.96
N LYS A 234 -16.07 12.08 -11.47
CA LYS A 234 -15.69 11.41 -12.72
C LYS A 234 -15.85 12.34 -13.92
N GLU A 235 -16.95 13.09 -13.99
CA GLU A 235 -17.16 14.10 -15.03
C GLU A 235 -16.08 15.18 -14.99
N GLU A 236 -15.72 15.67 -13.79
CA GLU A 236 -14.64 16.65 -13.61
C GLU A 236 -13.28 16.07 -14.05
N ILE A 237 -12.98 14.82 -13.67
CA ILE A 237 -11.77 14.13 -14.13
C ILE A 237 -11.75 13.99 -15.66
N GLU A 238 -12.89 13.66 -16.28
CA GLU A 238 -12.98 13.53 -17.73
C GLU A 238 -12.78 14.87 -18.43
N GLU A 239 -13.37 15.95 -17.92
CA GLU A 239 -13.17 17.31 -18.41
C GLU A 239 -11.70 17.75 -18.29
N LEU A 240 -11.08 17.52 -17.13
CA LEU A 240 -9.67 17.85 -16.89
C LEU A 240 -8.74 17.05 -17.81
N ASN A 241 -9.02 15.76 -18.01
CA ASN A 241 -8.26 14.92 -18.94
C ASN A 241 -8.42 15.41 -20.39
N SER A 242 -9.62 15.86 -20.79
CA SER A 242 -9.84 16.45 -22.11
C SER A 242 -9.02 17.72 -22.30
N LYS A 243 -9.08 18.65 -21.33
CA LYS A 243 -8.28 19.88 -21.32
C LYS A 243 -6.79 19.60 -21.37
N GLN A 244 -6.31 18.59 -20.64
CA GLN A 244 -4.91 18.18 -20.66
C GLN A 244 -4.50 17.65 -22.04
N ARG A 245 -5.33 16.82 -22.68
CA ARG A 245 -5.07 16.33 -24.04
C ARG A 245 -5.05 17.46 -25.06
N GLU A 246 -5.98 18.40 -24.96
CA GLU A 246 -6.02 19.59 -25.83
C GLU A 246 -4.77 20.45 -25.66
N SER A 247 -4.35 20.72 -24.42
CA SER A 247 -3.12 21.45 -24.12
C SER A 247 -1.89 20.74 -24.66
N PHE A 248 -1.78 19.42 -24.46
CA PHE A 248 -0.68 18.61 -25.00
C PHE A 248 -0.66 18.65 -26.54
N ASN A 249 -1.80 18.45 -27.18
CA ASN A 249 -1.93 18.53 -28.63
C ASN A 249 -1.57 19.91 -29.16
N TYR A 250 -1.98 20.97 -28.46
CA TYR A 250 -1.61 22.34 -28.78
C TYR A 250 -0.10 22.54 -28.71
N SER A 251 0.56 22.15 -27.61
CA SER A 251 2.03 22.24 -27.48
C SER A 251 2.76 21.43 -28.54
N MET A 252 2.30 20.22 -28.84
CA MET A 252 2.87 19.38 -29.89
C MET A 252 2.73 20.03 -31.28
N ASN A 253 1.58 20.65 -31.56
CA ASN A 253 1.37 21.38 -32.80
C ASN A 253 2.24 22.64 -32.89
N GLN A 254 2.40 23.40 -31.79
CA GLN A 254 3.31 24.54 -31.75
C GLN A 254 4.76 24.13 -32.04
N TYR A 255 5.22 22.99 -31.50
CA TYR A 255 6.52 22.44 -31.82
C TYR A 255 6.67 22.10 -33.33
N LYS A 256 5.66 21.42 -33.90
CA LYS A 256 5.64 21.09 -35.34
C LYS A 256 5.65 22.35 -36.21
N PHE A 257 4.86 23.37 -35.85
CA PHE A 257 4.83 24.65 -36.57
C PHE A 257 6.17 25.38 -36.44
N GLY A 258 6.76 25.42 -35.24
CA GLY A 258 8.09 26.01 -35.03
C GLY A 258 9.18 25.39 -35.90
N ILE A 259 9.25 24.05 -35.99
CA ILE A 259 10.19 23.36 -36.88
C ILE A 259 9.92 23.70 -38.35
N ARG A 260 8.65 23.65 -38.75
CA ARG A 260 8.24 23.95 -40.14
C ARG A 260 8.61 25.38 -40.52
N ASP A 261 8.37 26.33 -39.64
CA ASP A 261 8.64 27.75 -39.86
C ASP A 261 10.15 28.01 -39.92
N LEU A 262 10.94 27.40 -39.03
CA LEU A 262 12.40 27.45 -39.11
C LEU A 262 12.92 26.90 -40.44
N PHE A 263 12.42 25.74 -40.86
CA PHE A 263 12.81 25.12 -42.13
C PHE A 263 12.45 25.99 -43.33
N ASN A 264 11.23 26.53 -43.35
CA ASN A 264 10.78 27.45 -44.39
C ASN A 264 11.60 28.74 -44.42
N LEU A 265 11.97 29.27 -43.25
CA LEU A 265 12.76 30.48 -43.14
C LEU A 265 14.16 30.27 -43.71
N ILE A 266 14.89 29.24 -43.23
CA ILE A 266 16.24 28.91 -43.70
C ILE A 266 16.24 28.61 -45.21
N ASN A 267 15.21 27.92 -45.72
CA ASN A 267 15.14 27.59 -47.15
C ASN A 267 14.36 28.63 -47.99
N SER A 268 14.05 29.80 -47.44
CA SER A 268 13.36 30.84 -48.21
C SER A 268 14.28 31.46 -49.25
N LYS A 269 13.67 31.98 -50.33
CA LYS A 269 14.40 32.70 -51.39
C LYS A 269 15.14 33.93 -50.87
N ASN A 270 14.62 34.56 -49.81
CA ASN A 270 15.19 35.76 -49.19
C ASN A 270 16.58 35.49 -48.59
N TYR A 271 16.80 34.28 -48.07
CA TYR A 271 18.11 33.86 -47.54
C TYR A 271 18.90 32.97 -48.53
N GLY A 272 18.36 32.76 -49.74
CA GLY A 272 19.07 32.13 -50.84
C GLY A 272 18.85 30.62 -50.99
N ASN A 273 17.78 30.06 -50.41
CA ASN A 273 17.46 28.62 -50.40
C ASN A 273 18.65 27.79 -49.86
N ILE A 274 19.01 28.04 -48.60
CA ILE A 274 20.26 27.58 -48.00
C ILE A 274 20.36 26.05 -48.03
N LEU A 275 19.31 25.35 -47.58
CA LEU A 275 19.30 23.89 -47.49
C LEU A 275 19.38 23.25 -48.86
N ASP A 276 18.62 23.74 -49.84
CA ASP A 276 18.64 23.23 -51.21
C ASP A 276 20.05 23.36 -51.83
N ARG A 277 20.71 24.51 -51.59
CA ARG A 277 22.05 24.76 -52.14
C ARG A 277 23.13 23.91 -51.46
N PHE A 278 23.08 23.76 -50.14
CA PHE A 278 23.99 22.85 -49.44
C PHE A 278 23.77 21.40 -49.87
N TYR A 279 22.52 20.96 -50.03
CA TYR A 279 22.19 19.64 -50.51
C TYR A 279 22.75 19.40 -51.92
N CYS A 280 22.49 20.31 -52.87
CA CYS A 280 23.01 20.21 -54.24
C CYS A 280 24.55 20.20 -54.30
N HIS A 281 25.20 20.89 -53.36
CA HIS A 281 26.66 20.90 -53.24
C HIS A 281 27.20 19.56 -52.73
N ALA A 282 26.63 19.05 -51.64
CA ALA A 282 27.03 17.80 -51.02
C ALA A 282 26.73 16.59 -51.91
N SER A 283 25.62 16.61 -52.67
CA SER A 283 25.27 15.55 -53.63
C SER A 283 26.12 15.57 -54.91
N GLY A 284 26.99 16.58 -55.07
CA GLY A 284 27.79 16.77 -56.27
C GLY A 284 27.01 17.31 -57.47
N SER A 285 25.72 17.60 -57.32
CA SER A 285 24.86 18.10 -58.40
C SER A 285 25.21 19.53 -58.82
N LYS A 286 25.73 20.36 -57.91
CA LYS A 286 26.22 21.71 -58.20
C LYS A 286 27.38 22.09 -57.29
N LYS A 287 28.58 22.28 -57.84
CA LYS A 287 29.71 22.82 -57.07
C LYS A 287 29.50 24.30 -56.77
N LEU A 288 29.72 24.68 -55.51
CA LEU A 288 29.69 26.05 -55.03
C LEU A 288 31.13 26.50 -54.80
N THR A 289 31.39 27.78 -55.09
CA THR A 289 32.67 28.42 -54.78
C THR A 289 32.78 28.74 -53.29
N GLU A 290 34.01 28.95 -52.80
CA GLU A 290 34.25 29.34 -51.41
C GLU A 290 33.51 30.63 -51.01
N LYS A 291 33.42 31.59 -51.93
CA LYS A 291 32.67 32.84 -51.73
C LYS A 291 31.16 32.58 -51.60
N GLU A 292 30.60 31.69 -52.42
CA GLU A 292 29.18 31.31 -52.32
C GLU A 292 28.89 30.54 -51.03
N LEU A 293 29.77 29.63 -50.62
CA LEU A 293 29.67 28.91 -49.35
C LEU A 293 29.69 29.89 -48.16
N THR A 294 30.63 30.84 -48.17
CA THR A 294 30.72 31.88 -47.14
C THR A 294 29.44 32.71 -47.04
N MET A 295 28.87 33.09 -48.19
CA MET A 295 27.60 33.83 -48.24
C MET A 295 26.42 33.01 -47.68
N LEU A 296 26.35 31.71 -48.01
CA LEU A 296 25.29 30.84 -47.49
C LEU A 296 25.40 30.64 -45.99
N VAL A 297 26.61 30.53 -45.44
CA VAL A 297 26.82 30.47 -43.99
C VAL A 297 26.38 31.76 -43.31
N LYS A 298 26.72 32.94 -43.87
CA LYS A 298 26.24 34.22 -43.32
C LYS A 298 24.71 34.32 -43.35
N ASN A 299 24.08 33.94 -44.46
CA ASN A 299 22.63 33.95 -44.57
C ASN A 299 21.97 32.96 -43.60
N LEU A 300 22.62 31.83 -43.32
CA LEU A 300 22.15 30.87 -42.31
C LEU A 300 22.11 31.54 -40.93
N ILE A 301 23.18 32.19 -40.51
CA ILE A 301 23.26 32.90 -39.23
C ILE A 301 22.14 33.96 -39.15
N ILE A 302 21.99 34.80 -40.18
CA ILE A 302 20.94 35.84 -40.22
C ILE A 302 19.54 35.21 -40.14
N SER A 303 19.30 34.09 -40.83
CA SER A 303 18.00 33.40 -40.78
C SER A 303 17.71 32.80 -39.40
N LEU A 304 18.74 32.32 -38.69
CA LEU A 304 18.62 31.85 -37.30
C LEU A 304 18.31 33.02 -36.36
N GLU A 305 18.98 34.16 -36.52
CA GLU A 305 18.72 35.37 -35.73
C GLU A 305 17.31 35.89 -35.92
N ALA A 306 16.81 35.89 -37.16
CA ALA A 306 15.42 36.25 -37.48
C ALA A 306 14.41 35.30 -36.82
N PHE A 307 14.79 34.05 -36.53
CA PHE A 307 13.99 33.10 -35.77
C PHE A 307 14.14 33.28 -34.25
N GLY A 308 15.05 34.13 -33.79
CA GLY A 308 15.36 34.39 -32.39
C GLY A 308 16.53 33.57 -31.83
N ILE A 309 17.27 32.85 -32.67
CA ILE A 309 18.48 32.11 -32.30
C ILE A 309 19.70 32.98 -32.62
N SER A 310 20.44 33.42 -31.60
CA SER A 310 21.57 34.33 -31.78
C SER A 310 22.81 33.85 -31.01
N PRO A 311 24.02 34.17 -31.50
CA PRO A 311 25.23 33.99 -30.70
C PRO A 311 25.29 35.06 -29.61
N TYR A 312 25.76 34.72 -28.41
CA TYR A 312 25.93 35.69 -27.31
C TYR A 312 27.39 35.91 -26.89
N SER A 313 28.32 35.19 -27.50
CA SER A 313 29.75 35.30 -27.19
C SER A 313 30.62 35.43 -28.46
N GLU A 314 30.05 35.97 -29.54
CA GLU A 314 30.74 36.08 -30.84
C GLU A 314 31.99 36.98 -30.75
N GLU A 315 31.91 38.07 -29.98
CA GLU A 315 33.02 39.00 -29.76
C GLU A 315 34.24 38.35 -29.07
N ASN A 316 34.01 37.23 -28.38
CA ASN A 316 35.05 36.52 -27.64
C ASN A 316 35.67 35.37 -28.44
N ILE A 317 35.26 35.13 -29.69
CA ILE A 317 35.86 34.09 -30.52
C ILE A 317 37.35 34.40 -30.74
N GLY A 318 38.19 33.42 -30.46
CA GLY A 318 39.64 33.55 -30.52
C GLY A 318 40.29 34.15 -29.27
N SER A 319 39.51 34.67 -28.31
CA SER A 319 40.04 35.16 -27.03
C SER A 319 40.59 34.00 -26.19
N SER A 320 41.62 34.29 -25.40
CA SER A 320 42.19 33.33 -24.44
C SER A 320 41.45 33.47 -23.12
N ILE A 321 40.95 32.35 -22.59
CA ILE A 321 40.33 32.29 -21.28
C ILE A 321 41.08 31.33 -20.37
N GLU A 322 40.96 31.54 -19.06
CA GLU A 322 41.41 30.58 -18.07
C GLU A 322 40.33 29.51 -17.92
N VAL A 323 40.71 28.23 -18.07
CA VAL A 323 39.79 27.10 -18.00
C VAL A 323 39.89 26.48 -16.62
N GLU A 324 38.83 26.65 -15.83
CA GLU A 324 38.60 26.02 -14.54
C GLU A 324 37.64 24.82 -14.68
N ASP A 325 37.96 23.71 -14.02
CA ASP A 325 37.17 22.46 -14.12
C ASP A 325 35.71 22.65 -13.70
N LYS A 326 35.43 23.51 -12.72
CA LYS A 326 34.07 23.79 -12.21
C LYS A 326 33.16 24.55 -13.18
N ASN A 327 33.74 25.22 -14.19
CA ASN A 327 32.99 26.02 -15.15
C ASN A 327 32.69 25.25 -16.45
N ILE A 328 33.21 24.01 -16.57
CA ILE A 328 32.88 23.09 -17.66
C ILE A 328 31.43 22.59 -17.49
N GLY A 329 30.62 22.79 -18.51
CA GLY A 329 29.19 22.41 -18.52
C GLY A 329 28.26 23.46 -17.89
N THR A 330 28.80 24.53 -17.32
CA THR A 330 28.03 25.65 -16.75
C THR A 330 28.27 26.96 -17.48
N GLU A 331 29.52 27.28 -17.84
CA GLU A 331 29.87 28.52 -18.57
C GLU A 331 30.41 28.23 -19.98
N TYR A 332 31.05 27.09 -20.19
CA TYR A 332 31.60 26.66 -21.48
C TYR A 332 31.67 25.14 -21.60
N ARG A 333 31.84 24.66 -22.82
CA ARG A 333 32.13 23.25 -23.15
C ARG A 333 33.52 23.15 -23.78
N VAL A 334 34.12 21.97 -23.73
CA VAL A 334 35.51 21.71 -24.17
C VAL A 334 35.53 20.62 -25.24
N SER A 335 36.45 20.75 -26.21
CA SER A 335 36.54 19.83 -27.36
C SER A 335 37.28 18.52 -27.08
N ASP A 336 38.12 18.49 -26.05
CA ASP A 336 39.05 17.40 -25.76
C ASP A 336 38.64 16.68 -24.46
N ASP A 337 38.90 15.37 -24.35
CA ASP A 337 38.69 14.61 -23.12
C ASP A 337 39.62 15.14 -22.01
N VAL A 338 39.08 15.93 -21.09
CA VAL A 338 39.87 16.61 -20.06
C VAL A 338 40.19 15.65 -18.91
N TYR A 339 41.20 14.81 -19.09
CA TYR A 339 41.81 14.08 -17.97
C TYR A 339 42.72 15.04 -17.19
N LYS A 340 42.18 15.52 -16.05
CA LYS A 340 42.77 16.16 -14.86
C LYS A 340 44.05 17.02 -14.96
N VAL A 341 43.99 18.06 -14.12
CA VAL A 341 45.05 18.82 -13.42
C VAL A 341 45.44 20.17 -14.05
N ASN A 342 45.12 21.20 -13.25
CA ASN A 342 45.51 22.62 -13.21
C ASN A 342 45.05 23.51 -14.35
N SER A 343 44.54 24.69 -13.95
CA SER A 343 44.17 25.84 -14.80
C SER A 343 44.93 25.84 -16.12
N ARG A 344 44.18 25.61 -17.20
CA ARG A 344 44.73 25.59 -18.57
C ARG A 344 44.27 26.83 -19.29
N LYS A 345 45.11 27.39 -20.15
CA LYS A 345 44.65 28.42 -21.08
C LYS A 345 43.84 27.74 -22.18
N GLY A 346 42.61 28.20 -22.37
CA GLY A 346 41.73 27.79 -23.45
C GLY A 346 41.54 28.92 -24.45
N GLN A 347 41.12 28.59 -25.66
CA GLN A 347 40.71 29.56 -26.67
C GLN A 347 39.27 29.26 -27.08
N ILE A 348 38.40 30.27 -27.05
CA ILE A 348 37.02 30.11 -27.54
C ILE A 348 37.07 29.91 -29.06
N VAL A 349 36.57 28.79 -29.54
CA VAL A 349 36.57 28.39 -30.96
C VAL A 349 35.19 28.47 -31.60
N PHE A 350 34.12 28.31 -30.81
CA PHE A 350 32.75 28.57 -31.25
C PHE A 350 32.00 29.40 -30.22
N PRO A 351 31.08 30.28 -30.67
CA PRO A 351 30.27 31.05 -29.75
C PRO A 351 29.26 30.16 -29.02
N GLY A 352 28.79 30.64 -27.88
CA GLY A 352 27.56 30.15 -27.26
C GLY A 352 26.34 30.68 -28.01
N TRP A 353 25.25 29.93 -27.97
CA TRP A 353 23.99 30.23 -28.65
C TRP A 353 22.85 30.37 -27.65
N LYS A 354 21.94 31.29 -27.93
CA LYS A 354 20.71 31.49 -27.16
C LYS A 354 19.49 31.51 -28.06
N TYR A 355 18.36 31.04 -27.53
CA TYR A 355 17.04 31.26 -28.10
C TYR A 355 16.35 32.33 -27.25
N LYS A 356 16.17 33.51 -27.81
CA LYS A 356 15.74 34.71 -27.07
C LYS A 356 16.69 34.97 -25.89
N ASP A 357 16.26 34.70 -24.66
CA ASP A 357 17.02 34.91 -23.43
C ASP A 357 17.48 33.60 -22.77
N GLU A 358 17.14 32.45 -23.34
CA GLU A 358 17.52 31.14 -22.81
C GLU A 358 18.77 30.60 -23.53
N THR A 359 19.71 30.05 -22.76
CA THR A 359 20.93 29.45 -23.30
C THR A 359 20.59 28.13 -23.99
N LEU A 360 20.88 28.03 -25.29
CA LEU A 360 20.78 26.79 -26.06
C LEU A 360 22.05 25.96 -25.98
N GLU A 361 23.20 26.61 -26.15
CA GLU A 361 24.49 25.94 -26.22
C GLU A 361 25.58 26.84 -25.62
N LEU A 362 26.44 26.26 -24.80
CA LEU A 362 27.58 26.97 -24.22
C LEU A 362 28.71 27.15 -25.26
N PRO A 363 29.54 28.20 -25.15
CA PRO A 363 30.69 28.39 -26.03
C PRO A 363 31.65 27.21 -25.99
N LEU A 364 32.20 26.83 -27.15
CA LEU A 364 33.20 25.77 -27.24
C LEU A 364 34.59 26.35 -27.07
N VAL A 365 35.36 25.75 -26.17
CA VAL A 365 36.71 26.15 -25.83
C VAL A 365 37.66 25.02 -26.23
N LYS A 366 38.67 25.36 -27.02
CA LYS A 366 39.79 24.47 -27.34
C LYS A 366 40.90 24.70 -26.33
N ILE A 367 41.31 23.65 -25.64
CA ILE A 367 42.39 23.73 -24.65
C ILE A 367 43.74 23.86 -25.37
N LYS A 368 44.58 24.80 -24.92
CA LYS A 368 45.97 24.88 -25.37
C LYS A 368 46.84 24.06 -24.43
N TRP A 369 47.35 22.95 -24.94
CA TRP A 369 48.37 22.15 -24.26
C TRP A 369 49.72 22.86 -24.44
N SER A 370 50.31 23.31 -23.33
CA SER A 370 51.67 23.87 -23.30
C SER A 370 52.71 22.78 -23.29
#